data_AF-A0A1M2V500-F1
#
_entry.id   AF-A0A1M2V500-F1
#
_cell.length_a   1.000
_cell.length_b   1.000
_cell.length_c   1.000
_cell.angle_alpha   90.00
_cell.angle_beta   90.00
_cell.angle_gamma   90.00
#
_symmetry.space_group_name_H-M   'P 1'
#
loop_
_entity.id
_entity.type
_entity.pdbx_description
1 polymer ?
#
loop_
_entity_poly.entity_id
_entity_poly.type
_entity_poly.pdbx_seq_one_letter_code
_entity_poly.pdbx_strand_id
1 'polypeptide(L)'
;MSDIGPSPPWYVRNADGTIGDPTAIPDGLLHHPVLEQRGLASKLHTPLKAGCVYTLKTDPNTHPLHVVKILDPNTEEVAIQDRLLHEIGRPNNHTVPAEMIFTGHPLLIMPKLDAVNCIYPQRPDSLSVFVDIMFQMVEVA
;
A
#
# COMPACT_ATOMS: atom_id res chain seq x y z
N MET A 1 -27.04 1.05 -5.90
CA MET A 1 -26.10 -0.04 -5.59
C MET A 1 -24.74 0.55 -5.82
N SER A 2 -23.90 0.65 -4.79
CA SER A 2 -22.61 1.34 -4.86
C SER A 2 -21.70 0.66 -5.89
N ASP A 3 -21.20 1.42 -6.87
CA ASP A 3 -20.24 1.01 -7.93
C ASP A 3 -18.84 0.60 -7.40
N ILE A 4 -18.75 0.25 -6.13
CA ILE A 4 -17.52 -0.12 -5.47
C ILE A 4 -17.36 -1.62 -5.66
N GLY A 5 -16.33 -2.03 -6.43
CA GLY A 5 -16.01 -3.44 -6.69
C GLY A 5 -15.84 -4.30 -5.42
N PRO A 6 -15.63 -5.63 -5.55
CA PRO A 6 -15.55 -6.53 -4.40
C PRO A 6 -14.45 -6.11 -3.42
N SER A 7 -14.57 -6.46 -2.13
CA SER A 7 -13.46 -6.26 -1.17
C SER A 7 -12.22 -7.07 -1.55
N PRO A 8 -11.01 -6.60 -1.20
CA PRO A 8 -9.82 -7.43 -1.26
C PRO A 8 -9.96 -8.66 -0.34
N PRO A 9 -9.22 -9.76 -0.58
CA PRO A 9 -8.17 -9.89 -1.59
C PRO A 9 -8.68 -10.13 -3.01
N TRP A 10 -8.12 -9.39 -3.97
CA TRP A 10 -8.38 -9.55 -5.40
C TRP A 10 -7.43 -10.58 -6.01
N TYR A 11 -7.72 -11.86 -5.80
CA TYR A 11 -6.96 -12.93 -6.44
C TYR A 11 -7.32 -13.04 -7.93
N VAL A 12 -6.30 -13.28 -8.75
CA VAL A 12 -6.51 -13.81 -10.10
C VAL A 12 -7.12 -15.21 -9.96
N ARG A 13 -8.16 -15.50 -10.76
CA ARG A 13 -8.83 -16.80 -10.77
C ARG A 13 -8.62 -17.50 -12.11
N ASN A 14 -8.45 -18.82 -12.06
CA ASN A 14 -8.44 -19.66 -13.26
C ASN A 14 -9.87 -19.80 -13.82
N ALA A 15 -9.99 -20.33 -15.03
CA ALA A 15 -11.29 -20.57 -15.68
C ALA A 15 -12.21 -21.52 -14.89
N ASP A 16 -11.66 -22.38 -14.04
CA ASP A 16 -12.39 -23.28 -13.15
C ASP A 16 -12.80 -22.64 -11.80
N GLY A 17 -12.49 -21.35 -11.61
CA GLY A 17 -12.81 -20.58 -10.40
C GLY A 17 -11.81 -20.73 -9.25
N THR A 18 -10.81 -21.60 -9.37
CA THR A 18 -9.73 -21.74 -8.38
C THR A 18 -8.83 -20.51 -8.38
N ILE A 19 -8.09 -20.30 -7.28
CA ILE A 19 -7.08 -19.23 -7.21
C ILE A 19 -5.96 -19.55 -8.21
N GLY A 20 -5.69 -18.61 -9.10
CA GLY A 20 -4.62 -18.67 -10.09
C GLY A 20 -3.25 -18.29 -9.51
N ASP A 21 -2.37 -17.77 -10.36
CA ASP A 21 -1.03 -17.33 -9.94
C ASP A 21 -1.10 -16.24 -8.86
N PRO A 22 -0.60 -16.49 -7.63
CA PRO A 22 -0.64 -15.52 -6.54
C PRO A 22 0.28 -14.31 -6.78
N THR A 23 1.19 -14.39 -7.76
CA THR A 23 2.08 -13.30 -8.16
C THR A 23 1.47 -12.40 -9.23
N ALA A 24 0.36 -12.81 -9.84
CA ALA A 24 -0.30 -12.05 -10.89
C ALA A 24 -1.05 -10.84 -10.33
N ILE A 25 -1.13 -9.80 -11.16
CA ILE A 25 -1.86 -8.57 -10.88
C ILE A 25 -3.31 -8.76 -11.37
N PRO A 26 -4.34 -8.52 -10.53
CA PRO A 26 -5.73 -8.68 -10.93
C PRO A 26 -6.15 -7.63 -11.97
N ASP A 27 -6.98 -8.04 -12.93
CA ASP A 27 -7.48 -7.19 -14.01
C ASP A 27 -8.14 -5.91 -13.49
N GLY A 28 -8.87 -5.98 -12.37
CA GLY A 28 -9.49 -4.81 -11.75
C GLY A 28 -8.49 -3.73 -11.33
N LEU A 29 -7.25 -4.12 -10.98
CA LEU A 29 -6.18 -3.17 -10.65
C LEU A 29 -5.46 -2.69 -11.91
N LEU A 30 -5.25 -3.56 -12.90
CA LEU A 30 -4.67 -3.18 -14.21
C LEU A 30 -5.53 -2.17 -14.95
N HIS A 31 -6.85 -2.29 -14.86
CA HIS A 31 -7.84 -1.42 -15.50
C HIS A 31 -8.44 -0.38 -14.55
N HIS A 32 -7.77 -0.10 -13.42
CA HIS A 32 -8.24 0.92 -12.52
C HIS A 32 -8.13 2.30 -13.19
N PRO A 33 -9.22 3.08 -13.33
CA PRO A 33 -9.28 4.24 -14.21
C PRO A 33 -8.22 5.29 -13.87
N VAL A 34 -8.00 5.55 -12.58
CA VAL A 34 -6.98 6.51 -12.12
C VAL A 34 -5.57 5.99 -12.33
N LEU A 35 -5.32 4.67 -12.21
CA LEU A 35 -3.99 4.11 -12.43
C LEU A 35 -3.64 4.11 -13.92
N GLU A 36 -4.60 3.79 -14.79
CA GLU A 36 -4.43 3.90 -16.24
C GLU A 36 -4.18 5.35 -16.66
N GLN A 37 -5.02 6.29 -16.21
CA GLN A 37 -4.88 7.71 -16.53
C GLN A 37 -3.51 8.27 -16.12
N ARG A 38 -2.95 7.79 -15.00
CA ARG A 38 -1.64 8.23 -14.48
C ARG A 38 -0.47 7.41 -15.02
N GLY A 39 -0.71 6.44 -15.91
CA GLY A 39 0.31 5.53 -16.43
C GLY A 39 0.95 4.64 -15.36
N LEU A 40 0.28 4.45 -14.22
CA LEU A 40 0.73 3.60 -13.12
C LEU A 40 0.34 2.14 -13.29
N ALA A 41 -0.76 1.86 -13.99
CA ALA A 41 -1.20 0.49 -14.30
C ALA A 41 -0.08 -0.34 -14.96
N SER A 42 0.58 0.23 -15.98
CA SER A 42 1.72 -0.39 -16.68
C SER A 42 2.98 -0.59 -15.81
N LYS A 43 3.04 0.09 -14.65
CA LYS A 43 4.16 0.03 -13.71
C LYS A 43 3.89 -0.94 -12.57
N LEU A 44 2.68 -1.48 -12.43
CA LEU A 44 2.42 -2.51 -11.43
C LEU A 44 3.36 -3.70 -11.65
N HIS A 45 3.92 -4.21 -10.56
CA HIS A 45 4.93 -5.25 -10.58
C HIS A 45 4.55 -6.36 -9.60
N THR A 46 5.43 -6.71 -8.68
CA THR A 46 5.26 -7.86 -7.80
C THR A 46 4.37 -7.52 -6.60
N PRO A 47 3.52 -8.46 -6.16
CA PRO A 47 2.78 -8.31 -4.93
C PRO A 47 3.73 -8.41 -3.72
N LEU A 48 3.56 -7.49 -2.77
CA LEU A 48 4.08 -7.65 -1.40
C LEU A 48 3.12 -8.48 -0.55
N LYS A 49 1.82 -8.37 -0.84
CA LYS A 49 0.76 -9.20 -0.27
C LYS A 49 -0.22 -9.53 -1.39
N ALA A 50 -0.26 -10.81 -1.79
CA ALA A 50 -1.10 -11.28 -2.89
C ALA A 50 -2.56 -10.83 -2.71
N GLY A 51 -3.15 -10.27 -3.77
CA GLY A 51 -4.52 -9.76 -3.78
C GLY A 51 -4.74 -8.44 -3.02
N CYS A 52 -3.71 -7.83 -2.42
CA CYS A 52 -3.88 -6.62 -1.60
C CYS A 52 -2.87 -5.51 -1.89
N VAL A 53 -1.57 -5.81 -2.02
CA VAL A 53 -0.50 -4.79 -2.07
C VAL A 53 0.49 -5.12 -3.18
N TYR A 54 0.71 -4.17 -4.08
CA TYR A 54 1.55 -4.32 -5.27
C TYR A 54 2.61 -3.24 -5.34
N THR A 55 3.84 -3.61 -5.69
CA THR A 55 4.91 -2.65 -5.97
C THR A 55 4.71 -1.98 -7.32
N LEU A 56 5.20 -0.74 -7.45
CA LEU A 56 5.38 -0.08 -8.74
C LEU A 56 6.85 -0.19 -9.16
N LYS A 57 7.10 -0.63 -10.39
CA LYS A 57 8.39 -0.49 -11.06
C LYS A 57 8.70 0.98 -11.21
N THR A 58 9.73 1.44 -10.51
CA THR A 58 10.40 2.72 -10.77
C THR A 58 11.72 2.45 -11.48
N ASP A 59 12.27 3.46 -12.15
CA ASP A 59 13.66 3.38 -12.61
C ASP A 59 14.55 3.06 -11.39
N PRO A 60 15.54 2.16 -11.50
CA PRO A 60 16.41 1.77 -10.39
C PRO A 60 17.09 2.96 -9.67
N ASN A 61 17.17 4.13 -10.31
CA ASN A 61 17.70 5.35 -9.71
C ASN A 61 16.64 6.23 -9.04
N THR A 62 15.35 5.87 -9.13
CA THR A 62 14.24 6.65 -8.59
C THR A 62 13.78 6.06 -7.26
N HIS A 63 14.19 6.72 -6.19
CA HIS A 63 13.63 6.54 -4.85
C HIS A 63 12.72 7.73 -4.50
N PRO A 64 11.61 7.49 -3.78
CA PRO A 64 11.21 6.21 -3.17
C PRO A 64 10.50 5.25 -4.16
N LEU A 65 10.67 3.94 -3.92
CA LEU A 65 9.80 2.92 -4.50
C LEU A 65 8.39 3.15 -3.95
N HIS A 66 7.36 2.96 -4.77
CA HIS A 66 5.97 3.14 -4.35
C HIS A 66 5.22 1.80 -4.38
N VAL A 67 4.16 1.71 -3.60
CA VAL A 67 3.21 0.60 -3.59
C VAL A 67 1.80 1.12 -3.80
N VAL A 68 0.96 0.27 -4.38
CA VAL A 68 -0.49 0.44 -4.45
C VAL A 68 -1.12 -0.62 -3.56
N LYS A 69 -1.92 -0.19 -2.60
CA LYS A 69 -2.73 -1.05 -1.76
C LYS A 69 -4.20 -0.89 -2.13
N ILE A 70 -4.88 -2.02 -2.30
CA ILE A 70 -6.34 -2.11 -2.45
C ILE A 70 -6.94 -2.02 -1.05
N LEU A 71 -7.77 -1.02 -0.80
CA LEU A 71 -8.41 -0.82 0.51
C LEU A 71 -9.72 -1.58 0.58
N ASP A 72 -10.10 -2.04 1.77
CA ASP A 72 -11.40 -2.68 1.96
C ASP A 72 -12.49 -1.66 2.33
N PRO A 73 -13.41 -1.32 1.40
CA PRO A 73 -14.48 -0.35 1.65
C PRO A 73 -15.55 -0.86 2.63
N ASN A 74 -15.60 -2.17 2.90
CA ASN A 74 -16.56 -2.77 3.82
C ASN A 74 -16.05 -2.77 5.27
N THR A 75 -14.88 -2.17 5.51
CA THR A 75 -14.29 -1.98 6.85
C THR A 75 -14.06 -0.50 7.13
N GLU A 76 -13.67 -0.18 8.36
CA GLU A 76 -13.29 1.18 8.75
C GLU A 76 -11.96 1.65 8.13
N GLU A 77 -11.26 0.79 7.38
CA GLU A 77 -9.93 1.07 6.83
C GLU A 77 -9.91 2.37 6.00
N VAL A 78 -10.87 2.56 5.10
CA VAL A 78 -10.94 3.77 4.27
C VAL A 78 -11.13 5.03 5.13
N ALA A 79 -12.04 4.99 6.11
CA ALA A 79 -12.33 6.13 6.97
C ALA A 79 -11.16 6.47 7.90
N ILE A 80 -10.45 5.45 8.41
CA ILE A 80 -9.26 5.61 9.24
C ILE A 80 -8.14 6.25 8.42
N GLN A 81 -7.87 5.74 7.20
CA GLN A 81 -6.82 6.29 6.33
C GLN A 81 -7.13 7.74 5.94
N ASP A 82 -8.37 8.05 5.56
CA ASP A 82 -8.77 9.41 5.20
C ASP A 82 -8.54 10.39 6.36
N ARG A 83 -8.99 10.02 7.57
CA ARG A 83 -8.77 10.83 8.77
C ARG A 83 -7.29 11.03 9.08
N LEU A 84 -6.49 9.96 9.04
CA LEU A 84 -5.06 10.03 9.36
C LEU A 84 -4.29 10.87 8.34
N LEU A 85 -4.61 10.76 7.05
CA LEU A 85 -3.95 11.56 6.00
C LEU A 85 -4.38 13.02 6.03
N HIS A 86 -5.63 13.30 6.42
CA HIS A 86 -6.10 14.67 6.64
C HIS A 86 -5.31 15.38 7.76
N GLU A 87 -4.86 14.62 8.77
CA GLU A 87 -4.13 15.13 9.93
C GLU A 87 -2.61 14.88 9.83
N ILE A 88 -2.05 14.61 8.64
CA ILE A 88 -0.64 14.20 8.46
C ILE A 88 0.39 15.20 9.02
N GLY A 89 0.02 16.48 9.15
CA GLY A 89 0.88 17.51 9.72
C GLY A 89 0.91 17.55 11.26
N ARG A 90 0.13 16.71 11.96
CA ARG A 90 0.16 16.67 13.43
C ARG A 90 1.44 16.01 13.92
N PRO A 91 2.09 16.55 14.96
CA PRO A 91 3.37 16.03 15.45
C PRO A 91 3.29 14.57 15.92
N ASN A 92 2.15 14.16 16.49
CA ASN A 92 1.92 12.80 16.98
C ASN A 92 1.33 11.87 15.91
N ASN A 93 1.28 12.30 14.65
CA ASN A 93 0.77 11.50 13.55
C ASN A 93 1.94 10.97 12.71
N HIS A 94 2.39 9.76 13.04
CA HIS A 94 3.45 9.07 12.32
C HIS A 94 2.91 8.18 11.18
N THR A 95 1.72 8.47 10.66
CA THR A 95 1.15 7.74 9.51
C THR A 95 2.06 7.89 8.30
N VAL A 96 2.22 6.79 7.55
CA VAL A 96 2.97 6.82 6.29
C VAL A 96 2.30 7.78 5.32
N PRO A 97 3.00 8.82 4.82
CA PRO A 97 2.42 9.72 3.83
C PRO A 97 1.94 8.92 2.62
N ALA A 98 0.69 9.15 2.23
CA ALA A 98 0.05 8.42 1.16
C ALA A 98 -0.94 9.30 0.42
N GLU A 99 -1.26 8.89 -0.80
CA GLU A 99 -2.34 9.44 -1.59
C GLU A 99 -3.49 8.43 -1.64
N MET A 100 -4.69 8.88 -1.28
CA MET A 100 -5.91 8.09 -1.44
C MET A 100 -6.60 8.41 -2.76
N ILE A 101 -7.04 7.35 -3.45
CA ILE A 101 -7.89 7.45 -4.63
C ILE A 101 -9.27 6.93 -4.25
N PHE A 102 -10.30 7.77 -4.42
CA PHE A 102 -11.70 7.41 -4.16
C PHE A 102 -12.50 7.09 -5.44
N THR A 103 -11.98 7.44 -6.62
CA THR A 103 -12.65 7.17 -7.90
C THR A 103 -12.49 5.71 -8.28
N GLY A 104 -13.60 4.98 -8.40
CA GLY A 104 -13.59 3.53 -8.63
C GLY A 104 -13.54 2.77 -7.30
N HIS A 105 -12.64 1.79 -7.19
CA HIS A 105 -12.42 1.11 -5.93
C HIS A 105 -11.35 1.86 -5.12
N PRO A 106 -11.47 2.02 -3.80
CA PRO A 106 -10.52 2.81 -3.04
C PRO A 106 -9.12 2.19 -3.05
N LEU A 107 -8.14 3.00 -3.43
CA LEU A 107 -6.73 2.62 -3.44
C LEU A 107 -5.91 3.59 -2.57
N LEU A 108 -4.80 3.07 -2.05
CA LEU A 108 -3.79 3.84 -1.34
C LEU A 108 -2.45 3.71 -2.07
N ILE A 109 -1.91 4.83 -2.54
CA ILE A 109 -0.57 4.92 -3.12
C ILE A 109 0.37 5.49 -2.07
N MET A 110 1.40 4.75 -1.69
CA MET A 110 2.33 5.17 -0.63
C MET A 110 3.76 4.75 -0.93
N PRO A 111 4.77 5.36 -0.30
CA PRO A 111 6.13 4.86 -0.33
C PRO A 111 6.19 3.41 0.17
N LYS A 112 7.03 2.61 -0.48
CA LYS A 112 7.38 1.28 -0.02
C LYS A 112 8.27 1.44 1.21
N LEU A 113 7.79 0.96 2.35
CA LEU A 113 8.62 0.79 3.53
C LEU A 113 9.27 -0.59 3.52
N ASP A 114 10.58 -0.61 3.70
CA ASP A 114 11.35 -1.84 3.89
C ASP A 114 11.53 -2.13 5.38
N ALA A 115 11.91 -3.36 5.71
CA ALA A 115 12.06 -3.77 7.10
C ALA A 115 13.14 -2.95 7.83
N VAL A 116 12.96 -2.76 9.14
CA VAL A 116 13.86 -1.94 9.99
C VAL A 116 15.32 -2.36 9.87
N ASN A 117 15.59 -3.66 9.79
CA ASN A 117 16.93 -4.21 9.59
C ASN A 117 17.53 -3.84 8.22
N CYS A 118 16.71 -3.60 7.20
CA CYS A 118 17.14 -3.07 5.90
C CYS A 118 17.41 -1.56 5.94
N ILE A 119 16.74 -0.82 6.84
CA ILE A 119 16.97 0.61 7.05
C ILE A 119 18.25 0.85 7.87
N TYR A 120 18.55 -0.03 8.83
CA TYR A 120 19.75 0.03 9.69
C TYR A 120 20.68 -1.19 9.49
N PRO A 121 21.21 -1.42 8.28
CA PRO A 121 21.93 -2.66 7.95
C PRO A 121 23.23 -2.85 8.74
N GLN A 122 23.80 -1.77 9.28
CA GLN A 122 25.04 -1.78 10.06
C GLN A 122 24.81 -1.91 11.57
N ARG A 123 23.56 -1.94 12.04
CA ARG A 123 23.21 -1.91 13.47
C ARG A 123 21.99 -2.80 13.83
N PRO A 124 21.96 -4.07 13.41
CA PRO A 124 20.80 -4.94 13.60
C PRO A 124 20.43 -5.16 15.08
N ASP A 125 21.40 -5.16 15.99
CA ASP A 125 21.20 -5.43 17.43
C ASP A 125 21.37 -4.19 18.33
N SER A 126 21.28 -2.99 17.73
CA SER A 126 21.49 -1.75 18.49
C SER A 126 20.26 -1.43 19.36
N LEU A 127 20.43 -1.56 20.68
CA LEU A 127 19.42 -1.17 21.66
C LEU A 127 18.99 0.29 21.53
N SER A 128 19.89 1.20 21.14
CA SER A 128 19.52 2.61 20.94
C SER A 128 18.57 2.77 19.76
N VAL A 129 18.82 2.10 18.63
CA VAL A 129 17.91 2.12 17.47
C VAL A 129 16.55 1.54 17.84
N PHE A 130 16.53 0.44 18.61
CA PHE A 130 15.28 -0.15 19.09
C PHE A 130 14.51 0.83 19.99
N VAL A 131 15.18 1.44 20.96
CA VAL A 131 14.57 2.41 21.89
C VAL A 131 14.03 3.64 21.13
N ASP A 132 14.77 4.15 20.15
CA ASP A 132 14.33 5.29 19.32
C ASP A 132 13.05 4.94 18.52
N ILE A 133 12.95 3.73 17.96
CA ILE A 133 11.74 3.25 17.28
C ILE A 133 10.58 3.11 18.27
N MET A 134 10.83 2.57 19.46
CA MET A 134 9.80 2.47 20.50
C MET A 134 9.27 3.85 20.90
N PHE A 135 10.14 4.86 21.04
CA PHE A 135 9.71 6.23 21.32
C PHE A 135 8.85 6.80 20.20
N GLN A 136 9.27 6.65 18.93
CA GLN A 136 8.46 7.09 17.79
C GLN A 136 7.09 6.39 17.71
N MET A 137 6.97 5.14 18.14
CA MET A 137 5.67 4.46 18.20
C MET A 137 4.80 4.93 19.36
N VAL A 138 5.40 5.32 20.50
CA VAL A 138 4.68 5.71 21.72
C VAL A 138 4.25 7.18 21.71
N GLU A 139 4.94 8.05 20.98
CA GLU A 139 4.55 9.47 20.80
C GLU A 139 3.16 9.65 20.16
N VAL A 140 2.51 8.57 19.70
CA VAL A 140 1.14 8.53 19.15
C VAL A 140 0.03 8.76 20.22
N ALA A 141 0.35 8.87 21.51
CA ALA A 141 -0.63 9.02 22.60
C ALA A 141 -1.14 10.46 22.81
#